data_AF-Q9TGA3-F1
#
_entry.id   AF-Q9TGA3-F1
#
_cell.length_a   1.000
_cell.length_b   1.000
_cell.length_c   1.000
_cell.angle_alpha   90.00
_cell.angle_beta   90.00
_cell.angle_gamma   90.00
#
_symmetry.space_group_name_H-M   'P 1'
#
loop_
_entity.id
_entity.type
_entity.pdbx_description
1 polymer ?
#
loop_
_entity_poly.entity_id
_entity_poly.type
_entity_poly.pdbx_seq_one_letter_code
_entity_poly.pdbx_strand_id
1 'polypeptide(L)'
;LAETNRAPFDLTEGESELVSGFNVEYAAGPFAMFFLAEYTNILLMNTLTCILFFSPNSSEPKNFTMIIMLKTMLLTMTFLWVRASYPRFRYDQLMHLLWKQFLPITLALCLWHISFPISLSGLPPMIT
;
A
#
# COMPACT_ATOMS: atom_id res chain seq x y z
N LEU A 1 2.13 1.88 -1.00
CA LEU A 1 3.37 2.62 -1.35
C LEU A 1 3.42 2.93 -2.83
N ALA A 2 3.61 1.94 -3.72
CA ALA A 2 3.63 2.19 -5.17
C ALA A 2 2.24 2.61 -5.71
N GLU A 3 1.17 1.92 -5.31
CA GLU A 3 -0.21 2.23 -5.74
C GLU A 3 -0.73 3.58 -5.24
N THR A 4 -0.16 4.07 -4.13
CA THR A 4 -0.52 5.37 -3.54
C THR A 4 0.26 6.53 -4.16
N ASN A 5 1.03 6.30 -5.24
CA ASN A 5 1.84 7.30 -5.96
C ASN A 5 2.64 8.21 -5.01
N ARG A 6 3.29 7.64 -3.98
CA ARG A 6 4.04 8.44 -2.99
C ARG A 6 5.50 8.07 -2.91
N ALA A 7 6.29 9.07 -2.53
CA ALA A 7 7.74 8.99 -2.48
C ALA A 7 8.14 7.78 -1.64
N PRO A 8 8.98 6.88 -2.16
CA PRO A 8 9.92 7.06 -3.28
C PRO A 8 9.40 6.70 -4.70
N PHE A 9 8.12 6.35 -4.87
CA PHE A 9 7.49 5.98 -6.15
C PHE A 9 6.61 7.10 -6.76
N ASP A 10 6.87 8.35 -6.36
CA ASP A 10 6.14 9.54 -6.79
C ASP A 10 6.64 10.04 -8.17
N LEU A 11 6.26 9.31 -9.22
CA LEU A 11 6.77 9.53 -10.58
C LEU A 11 5.93 10.55 -11.36
N THR A 12 4.60 10.51 -11.20
CA THR A 12 3.65 11.40 -11.89
C THR A 12 3.78 12.86 -11.46
N GLU A 13 4.18 13.12 -10.21
CA GLU A 13 4.44 14.47 -9.70
C GLU A 13 5.93 14.88 -9.85
N GLY A 14 6.83 13.91 -10.03
CA GLY A 14 8.27 14.14 -10.18
C GLY A 14 8.73 14.44 -11.60
N GLU A 15 8.14 13.79 -12.62
CA GLU A 15 8.46 14.08 -14.04
C GLU A 15 7.94 15.43 -14.53
N SER A 16 7.16 16.11 -13.68
CA SER A 16 6.57 17.41 -13.89
C SER A 16 7.18 18.49 -12.98
N GLU A 17 8.44 18.33 -12.60
CA GLU A 17 9.19 19.32 -11.82
C GLU A 17 9.48 20.65 -12.57
N LEU A 18 8.99 20.81 -13.81
CA LEU A 18 8.96 22.11 -14.51
C LEU A 18 7.64 22.88 -14.37
N VAL A 19 6.51 22.22 -14.09
CA VAL A 19 5.17 22.81 -13.89
C VAL A 19 4.33 21.71 -13.22
N SER A 20 3.74 21.93 -12.03
CA SER A 20 3.13 20.92 -11.12
C SER A 20 2.08 19.95 -11.73
N GLY A 21 2.53 19.11 -12.65
CA GLY A 21 1.85 18.05 -13.37
C GLY A 21 0.43 18.38 -13.81
N PHE A 22 -0.45 17.42 -13.51
CA PHE A 22 -1.88 17.49 -13.78
C PHE A 22 -2.63 18.46 -12.86
N ASN A 23 -2.01 18.92 -11.76
CA ASN A 23 -2.66 19.79 -10.77
C ASN A 23 -2.72 21.27 -11.21
N VAL A 24 -2.01 21.66 -12.27
CA VAL A 24 -1.85 23.06 -12.70
C VAL A 24 -3.11 23.62 -13.36
N GLU A 25 -3.88 22.75 -13.99
CA GLU A 25 -5.06 23.15 -14.77
C GLU A 25 -6.31 23.32 -13.88
N TYR A 26 -6.24 22.90 -12.61
CA TYR A 26 -7.39 22.90 -11.72
C TYR A 26 -7.47 24.17 -10.86
N ALA A 27 -8.68 24.73 -10.78
CA ALA A 27 -9.01 25.75 -9.80
C ALA A 27 -8.95 25.18 -8.36
N ALA A 28 -8.94 26.08 -7.36
CA ALA A 28 -8.75 25.72 -5.95
C ALA A 28 -9.72 24.65 -5.39
N GLY A 29 -10.96 24.59 -5.89
CA GLY A 29 -11.95 23.59 -5.47
C GLY A 29 -11.60 22.16 -5.89
N PRO A 30 -11.53 21.85 -7.20
CA PRO A 30 -11.11 20.54 -7.69
C PRO A 30 -9.72 20.12 -7.19
N PHE A 31 -8.79 21.08 -7.06
CA PHE A 31 -7.48 20.85 -6.46
C PHE A 31 -7.59 20.28 -5.04
N ALA A 32 -8.40 20.86 -4.17
CA ALA A 32 -8.60 20.36 -2.80
C ALA A 32 -9.16 18.93 -2.77
N MET A 33 -10.03 18.57 -3.72
CA MET A 33 -10.60 17.22 -3.81
C MET A 33 -9.54 16.18 -4.20
N PHE A 34 -8.58 16.51 -5.05
CA PHE A 34 -7.47 15.60 -5.38
C PHE A 34 -6.56 15.34 -4.18
N PHE A 35 -6.19 16.38 -3.41
CA PHE A 35 -5.41 16.17 -2.18
C PHE A 35 -6.16 15.31 -1.18
N LEU A 36 -7.46 15.58 -0.98
CA LEU A 36 -8.28 14.79 -0.08
C LEU A 36 -8.34 13.33 -0.55
N ALA A 37 -8.55 13.08 -1.84
CA ALA A 37 -8.58 11.74 -2.41
C ALA A 37 -7.25 10.99 -2.21
N GLU A 38 -6.10 11.62 -2.48
CA GLU A 38 -4.79 11.00 -2.26
C GLU A 38 -4.57 10.60 -0.80
N TYR A 39 -4.88 11.50 0.15
CA TYR A 39 -4.74 11.19 1.58
C TYR A 39 -5.72 10.11 2.03
N THR A 40 -6.95 10.10 1.49
CA THR A 40 -7.89 9.01 1.77
C THR A 40 -7.42 7.67 1.23
N ASN A 41 -6.76 7.63 0.07
CA ASN A 41 -6.20 6.41 -0.50
C ASN A 41 -5.05 5.86 0.35
N ILE A 42 -4.22 6.73 0.94
CA ILE A 42 -3.17 6.31 1.89
C ILE A 42 -3.79 5.66 3.12
N LEU A 43 -4.81 6.28 3.71
CA LEU A 43 -5.50 5.74 4.88
C LEU A 43 -6.19 4.40 4.55
N LEU A 44 -6.87 4.31 3.41
CA LEU A 44 -7.56 3.11 2.96
C LEU A 44 -6.59 1.95 2.70
N MET A 45 -5.45 2.21 2.06
CA MET A 45 -4.47 1.15 1.82
C MET A 45 -3.82 0.66 3.13
N ASN A 46 -3.64 1.56 4.09
CA ASN A 46 -3.12 1.22 5.41
C ASN A 46 -4.13 0.43 6.27
N THR A 47 -5.43 0.71 6.14
CA THR A 47 -6.48 -0.09 6.79
C THR A 47 -6.58 -1.48 6.18
N LEU A 48 -6.56 -1.60 4.84
CA LEU A 48 -6.58 -2.89 4.14
C LEU A 48 -5.38 -3.77 4.52
N THR A 49 -4.16 -3.20 4.53
CA THR A 49 -2.96 -3.94 4.94
C THR A 49 -3.01 -4.37 6.40
N CYS A 50 -3.55 -3.54 7.31
CA CYS A 50 -3.77 -3.95 8.69
C CYS A 50 -4.77 -5.10 8.81
N ILE A 51 -5.84 -5.12 8.02
CA ILE A 51 -6.83 -6.21 8.04
C ILE A 51 -6.21 -7.51 7.49
N LEU A 52 -5.47 -7.44 6.39
CA LEU A 52 -4.91 -8.62 5.72
C LEU A 52 -3.76 -9.27 6.50
N PHE A 53 -2.85 -8.47 7.07
CA PHE A 53 -1.63 -8.99 7.71
C PHE A 53 -1.61 -8.87 9.23
N PHE A 54 -2.26 -7.86 9.79
CA PHE A 54 -2.20 -7.53 11.21
C PHE A 54 -3.57 -7.57 11.89
N SER A 55 -4.47 -8.45 11.40
CA SER A 55 -5.82 -8.56 11.96
C SER A 55 -5.77 -8.72 13.49
N PRO A 56 -6.55 -7.95 14.26
CA PRO A 56 -6.66 -8.15 15.71
C PRO A 56 -7.30 -9.52 16.00
N ASN A 57 -6.80 -10.20 17.03
CA ASN A 57 -7.48 -11.39 17.54
C ASN A 57 -8.92 -11.03 17.94
N SER A 58 -9.87 -11.81 17.44
CA SER A 58 -11.32 -11.64 17.64
C SER A 58 -11.80 -11.94 19.06
N SER A 59 -10.89 -12.16 20.01
CA SER A 59 -11.23 -12.56 21.38
C SER A 59 -12.03 -11.51 22.14
N GLU A 60 -11.94 -10.23 21.75
CA GLU A 60 -12.78 -9.15 22.31
C GLU A 60 -13.30 -8.21 21.22
N PRO A 61 -14.56 -8.37 20.76
CA PRO A 61 -15.11 -7.56 19.65
C PRO A 61 -15.23 -6.07 20.00
N LYS A 62 -15.33 -5.71 21.29
CA LYS A 62 -15.46 -4.32 21.74
C LYS A 62 -14.19 -3.49 21.49
N ASN A 63 -13.01 -4.11 21.58
CA ASN A 63 -11.72 -3.42 21.45
C ASN A 63 -11.16 -3.49 20.01
N PHE A 64 -11.83 -4.22 19.12
CA PHE A 64 -11.38 -4.44 17.75
C PHE A 64 -11.17 -3.14 16.97
N THR A 65 -12.13 -2.21 17.01
CA THR A 65 -12.06 -0.93 16.29
C THR A 65 -10.90 -0.06 16.79
N MET A 66 -10.70 0.01 18.10
CA MET A 66 -9.60 0.76 18.71
C MET A 66 -8.24 0.17 18.32
N ILE A 67 -8.10 -1.15 18.35
CA ILE A 67 -6.84 -1.83 18.01
C ILE A 67 -6.51 -1.65 16.53
N ILE A 68 -7.49 -1.76 15.63
CA ILE A 68 -7.27 -1.49 14.20
C ILE A 68 -6.84 -0.04 14.01
N MET A 69 -7.56 0.91 14.61
CA MET A 69 -7.21 2.33 14.47
C MET A 69 -5.79 2.61 14.97
N LEU A 70 -5.37 2.00 16.08
CA LEU A 70 -4.01 2.17 16.59
C LEU A 70 -2.96 1.56 15.65
N LYS A 71 -3.21 0.36 15.12
CA LYS A 71 -2.33 -0.29 14.14
C LYS A 71 -2.22 0.50 12.84
N THR A 72 -3.34 1.05 12.34
CA THR A 72 -3.34 1.84 11.11
C THR A 72 -2.61 3.16 11.28
N MET A 73 -2.74 3.81 12.44
CA MET A 73 -1.97 5.01 12.79
C MET A 73 -0.47 4.72 12.89
N LEU A 74 -0.09 3.56 13.41
CA LEU A 74 1.32 3.15 13.41
C LEU A 74 1.84 2.94 11.98
N LEU A 75 1.03 2.32 11.11
CA LEU A 75 1.40 2.09 9.72
C LEU A 75 1.51 3.41 8.92
N THR A 76 0.60 4.38 9.13
CA THR A 76 0.70 5.70 8.50
C THR A 76 1.96 6.46 8.95
N MET A 77 2.39 6.30 10.20
CA MET A 77 3.67 6.85 10.66
C MET A 77 4.86 6.24 9.92
N THR A 78 4.83 4.93 9.62
CA THR A 78 5.89 4.33 8.80
C THR A 78 5.91 4.88 7.37
N PHE A 79 4.75 5.17 6.77
CA PHE A 79 4.68 5.84 5.46
C PHE A 79 5.32 7.23 5.47
N LEU A 80 5.06 8.02 6.51
CA LEU A 80 5.68 9.34 6.69
C LEU A 80 7.20 9.21 6.87
N TRP A 81 7.66 8.19 7.60
CA TRP A 81 9.09 7.96 7.81
C TRP A 81 9.80 7.49 6.52
N VAL A 82 9.18 6.60 5.73
CA VAL A 82 9.72 6.16 4.43
C VAL A 82 9.86 7.34 3.48
N ARG A 83 8.88 8.26 3.45
CA ARG A 83 8.95 9.50 2.67
C ARG A 83 10.14 10.39 3.08
N ALA A 84 10.48 10.42 4.37
CA ALA A 84 11.56 11.26 4.87
C ALA A 84 12.96 10.65 4.67
N SER A 85 13.06 9.33 4.50
CA SER A 85 14.34 8.60 4.53
C SER A 85 14.89 8.24 3.15
N TYR A 86 14.03 8.00 2.14
CA TYR A 86 14.46 7.51 0.84
C TYR A 86 14.39 8.56 -0.27
N PRO A 87 15.41 8.63 -1.15
CA PRO A 87 15.34 9.43 -2.36
C PRO A 87 14.34 8.82 -3.37
N ARG A 88 13.88 9.63 -4.33
CA ARG A 88 12.94 9.20 -5.38
C ARG A 88 13.60 8.19 -6.32
N PHE A 89 12.88 7.13 -6.70
CA PHE A 89 13.30 6.19 -7.75
C PHE A 89 12.95 6.71 -9.14
N ARG A 90 13.78 6.38 -10.13
CA ARG A 90 13.47 6.63 -11.55
C ARG A 90 12.48 5.57 -12.08
N TYR A 91 11.65 5.93 -13.06
CA TYR A 91 10.68 5.03 -13.71
C TYR A 91 11.32 3.71 -14.17
N ASP A 92 12.48 3.77 -14.80
CA ASP A 92 13.20 2.59 -15.29
C ASP A 92 13.60 1.62 -14.17
N GLN A 93 13.99 2.17 -13.01
CA GLN A 93 14.35 1.38 -11.83
C GLN A 93 13.12 0.76 -11.18
N LEU A 94 12.00 1.51 -11.12
CA LEU A 94 10.72 1.01 -10.63
C LEU A 94 10.22 -0.16 -11.50
N MET A 95 10.26 0.00 -12.82
CA MET A 95 9.83 -1.06 -13.74
C MET A 95 10.75 -2.28 -13.65
N HIS A 96 12.06 -2.09 -13.53
CA HIS A 96 12.99 -3.20 -13.30
C HIS A 96 12.67 -3.94 -11.99
N LEU A 97 12.42 -3.21 -10.90
CA LEU A 97 12.12 -3.78 -9.59
C LEU A 97 10.80 -4.57 -9.59
N LEU A 98 9.73 -4.02 -10.19
CA LEU A 98 8.44 -4.71 -10.29
C LEU A 98 8.53 -5.95 -11.18
N TRP A 99 9.08 -5.81 -12.39
CA TRP A 99 9.04 -6.88 -13.40
C TRP A 99 10.12 -7.94 -13.23
N LYS A 100 11.34 -7.56 -12.83
CA LYS A 100 12.45 -8.52 -12.74
C LYS A 100 12.65 -9.10 -11.34
N GLN A 101 12.24 -8.39 -10.29
CA GLN A 101 12.44 -8.83 -8.92
C GLN A 101 11.14 -9.28 -8.25
N PHE A 102 10.11 -8.42 -8.21
CA PHE A 102 8.86 -8.78 -7.53
C PHE A 102 8.03 -9.79 -8.30
N LEU A 103 7.90 -9.69 -9.62
CA LEU A 103 7.05 -10.61 -10.38
C LEU A 103 7.53 -12.09 -10.28
N PRO A 104 8.83 -12.42 -10.40
CA PRO A 104 9.28 -13.79 -10.18
C PRO A 104 9.08 -14.27 -8.74
N ILE A 105 9.30 -13.40 -7.74
CA ILE A 105 9.12 -13.78 -6.33
C ILE A 105 7.65 -14.03 -5.99
N THR A 106 6.72 -13.23 -6.52
CA THR A 106 5.29 -13.39 -6.26
C THR A 106 4.74 -14.64 -6.92
N LEU A 107 5.20 -14.99 -8.13
CA LEU A 107 4.85 -16.25 -8.78
C LEU A 107 5.37 -17.46 -7.99
N ALA A 108 6.60 -17.40 -7.49
CA ALA A 108 7.17 -18.46 -6.65
C ALA A 108 6.37 -18.62 -5.33
N LEU A 109 6.04 -17.52 -4.66
CA LEU A 109 5.22 -17.53 -3.45
C LEU A 109 3.78 -18.01 -3.70
N CYS A 110 3.20 -17.70 -4.86
CA CYS A 110 1.87 -18.19 -5.25
C CYS A 110 1.86 -19.72 -5.36
N LEU A 111 2.85 -20.29 -6.07
CA LEU A 111 3.00 -21.75 -6.18
C LEU A 111 3.26 -22.41 -4.81
N TRP A 112 4.06 -21.77 -3.96
CA TRP A 112 4.26 -22.21 -2.59
C TRP A 112 2.95 -22.24 -1.81
N HIS A 113 2.21 -21.12 -1.79
CA HIS A 113 0.97 -21.02 -1.01
C HIS A 113 -0.11 -21.99 -1.47
N ILE A 114 -0.12 -22.42 -2.74
CA ILE A 114 -1.00 -23.48 -3.23
C ILE A 114 -0.52 -24.85 -2.76
N SER A 115 0.77 -25.17 -2.92
CA SER A 115 1.33 -26.49 -2.63
C SER A 115 1.44 -26.79 -1.13
N PHE A 116 1.77 -25.80 -0.32
CA PHE A 116 2.08 -25.97 1.11
C PHE A 116 0.88 -26.50 1.93
N PRO A 117 -0.34 -25.93 1.87
CA PRO A 117 -1.50 -26.45 2.58
C PRO A 117 -1.89 -27.86 2.14
N ILE A 118 -1.72 -28.18 0.85
CA ILE A 118 -2.00 -29.51 0.30
C ILE A 118 -1.03 -30.53 0.89
N SER A 119 0.27 -30.22 0.90
CA SER A 119 1.31 -31.11 1.44
C SER A 119 1.16 -31.39 2.94
N LEU A 120 0.70 -30.41 3.71
CA LEU A 120 0.50 -30.53 5.15
C LEU A 120 -0.88 -31.06 5.53
N SER A 121 -1.73 -31.42 4.55
CA SER A 121 -3.15 -31.77 4.76
C SER A 121 -3.91 -30.73 5.60
N GLY A 122 -3.58 -29.45 5.43
CA GLY A 122 -4.08 -28.32 6.22
C GLY A 122 -4.90 -27.33 5.40
N LEU A 123 -5.78 -27.83 4.52
CA LEU A 123 -6.68 -26.97 3.75
C LEU A 123 -7.65 -26.26 4.69
N PRO A 124 -7.85 -24.94 4.59
CA PRO A 124 -8.82 -24.24 5.41
C PRO A 124 -10.23 -24.76 5.10
N PRO A 125 -11.11 -24.86 6.12
CA PRO A 125 -12.48 -25.31 5.91
C PRO A 125 -13.21 -24.33 4.98
N MET A 126 -13.91 -24.85 3.98
CA MET A 126 -14.87 -24.05 3.23
C MET A 126 -16.03 -23.74 4.16
N ILE A 127 -16.16 -22.48 4.57
CA ILE A 127 -17.31 -22.00 5.32
C ILE A 127 -18.43 -21.79 4.29
N THR A 128 -19.17 -22.86 3.98
CA THR A 128 -20.47 -22.78 3.32
C THR A 128 -21.58 -22.65 4.35
#